data_AF-K1SZA3-F1
#
_entry.id   AF-K1SZA3-F1
#
_cell.length_a   1.000
_cell.length_b   1.000
_cell.length_c   1.000
_cell.angle_alpha   90.00
_cell.angle_beta   90.00
_cell.angle_gamma   90.00
#
_symmetry.space_group_name_H-M   'P 1'
#
loop_
_entity.id
_entity.type
_entity.pdbx_description
1 polymer ?
#
loop_
_entity_poly.entity_id
_entity_poly.type
_entity_poly.pdbx_seq_one_letter_code
_entity_poly.pdbx_strand_id
1 'polypeptide(L)'
;MFPEIKINHEWADEDIGMNCGRYQYYDGERIRDYFPESEKERLEFAAEVMDVDLEDYGLILNAAGTGYIDFSQDEFELIELFGQTALFTNDRITDADIPKGTYCYDLRQSDDGERFCSIEKRVAVNRGGSVVTKEPLDLGEKGFMPLTEDTEPNFMGEIVTFADFIEQTQELGMEMK
;
A
#
# COMPACT_ATOMS: atom_id res chain seq x y z
N MET A 1 -28.21 -39.15 -8.26
CA MET A 1 -27.33 -38.39 -7.35
C MET A 1 -26.11 -39.26 -7.08
N PHE A 2 -24.92 -38.68 -6.90
CA PHE A 2 -23.66 -39.42 -6.74
C PHE A 2 -23.27 -39.49 -5.25
N PRO A 3 -23.61 -40.58 -4.53
CA PRO A 3 -23.56 -40.61 -3.06
C PRO A 3 -22.16 -40.60 -2.46
N GLU A 4 -21.14 -40.90 -3.27
CA GLU A 4 -19.74 -40.94 -2.83
C GLU A 4 -18.92 -39.74 -3.31
N ILE A 5 -19.55 -38.79 -4.01
CA ILE A 5 -18.85 -37.61 -4.54
C ILE A 5 -18.97 -36.46 -3.54
N LYS A 6 -17.81 -35.91 -3.18
CA LYS A 6 -17.72 -34.62 -2.50
C LYS A 6 -17.62 -33.50 -3.53
N ILE A 7 -18.48 -32.49 -3.44
CA ILE A 7 -18.45 -31.32 -4.30
C ILE A 7 -18.03 -30.10 -3.48
N ASN A 8 -17.04 -29.35 -3.96
CA ASN A 8 -16.75 -28.00 -3.48
C ASN A 8 -17.35 -27.02 -4.49
N HIS A 9 -18.24 -26.16 -4.04
CA HIS A 9 -18.78 -25.05 -4.81
C HIS A 9 -18.24 -23.76 -4.21
N GLU A 10 -17.37 -23.09 -4.96
CA GLU A 10 -16.78 -21.81 -4.62
C GLU A 10 -17.41 -20.74 -5.53
N TRP A 11 -17.67 -19.55 -4.98
CA TRP A 11 -18.23 -18.44 -5.73
C TRP A 11 -17.62 -17.10 -5.29
N ALA A 12 -17.63 -16.15 -6.21
CA ALA A 12 -17.31 -14.75 -6.07
C ALA A 12 -18.02 -13.98 -7.22
N ASP A 13 -18.26 -12.68 -7.08
CA ASP A 13 -18.87 -11.82 -8.10
C ASP A 13 -18.04 -10.54 -8.35
N GLU A 14 -18.53 -9.68 -9.25
CA GLU A 14 -17.82 -8.47 -9.70
C GLU A 14 -17.54 -7.46 -8.59
N ASP A 15 -18.35 -7.47 -7.52
CA ASP A 15 -18.13 -6.67 -6.32
C ASP A 15 -17.10 -7.41 -5.43
N ILE A 16 -15.84 -7.40 -5.89
CA ILE A 16 -14.78 -8.27 -5.37
C ILE A 16 -14.68 -8.22 -3.83
N GLY A 17 -14.73 -9.41 -3.21
CA GLY A 17 -14.68 -9.54 -1.76
C GLY A 17 -15.97 -9.18 -1.00
N MET A 18 -17.06 -8.81 -1.67
CA MET A 18 -18.35 -8.52 -1.01
C MET A 18 -19.28 -9.74 -0.94
N ASN A 19 -19.28 -10.58 -1.97
CA ASN A 19 -20.09 -11.79 -2.03
C ASN A 19 -19.28 -12.99 -2.54
N CYS A 20 -18.57 -13.61 -1.62
CA CYS A 20 -17.78 -14.81 -1.90
C CYS A 20 -17.89 -15.85 -0.79
N GLY A 21 -17.65 -17.10 -1.13
CA GLY A 21 -17.58 -18.17 -0.16
C GLY A 21 -17.51 -19.56 -0.78
N ARG A 22 -17.64 -20.56 0.08
CA ARG A 22 -17.61 -21.96 -0.31
C ARG A 22 -18.66 -22.78 0.44
N TYR A 23 -19.33 -23.63 -0.32
CA TYR A 23 -20.14 -24.72 0.21
C TYR A 23 -19.51 -26.06 -0.16
N GLN A 24 -19.48 -26.98 0.82
CA GLN A 24 -19.13 -28.37 0.58
C GLN A 24 -20.37 -29.24 0.69
N TYR A 25 -20.55 -30.12 -0.30
CA TYR A 25 -21.65 -31.06 -0.36
C TYR A 25 -21.12 -32.49 -0.34
N TYR A 26 -21.88 -33.37 0.31
CA TYR A 26 -21.67 -34.81 0.31
C TYR A 26 -23.02 -35.51 0.33
N ASP A 27 -23.21 -36.52 -0.52
CA ASP A 27 -24.49 -37.24 -0.69
C ASP A 27 -25.70 -36.31 -0.91
N GLY A 28 -25.50 -35.20 -1.62
CA GLY A 28 -26.54 -34.21 -1.89
C GLY A 28 -26.89 -33.28 -0.72
N GLU A 29 -26.28 -33.47 0.44
CA GLU A 29 -26.46 -32.61 1.62
C GLU A 29 -25.30 -31.61 1.74
N ARG A 30 -25.61 -30.41 2.22
CA ARG A 30 -24.60 -29.40 2.54
C ARG A 30 -24.00 -29.71 3.91
N ILE A 31 -22.69 -29.98 3.93
CA ILE A 31 -21.99 -30.45 5.13
C ILE A 31 -21.05 -29.42 5.74
N ARG A 32 -20.65 -28.39 4.97
CA ARG A 32 -19.77 -27.32 5.45
C ARG A 32 -19.99 -26.03 4.67
N ASP A 33 -19.95 -24.94 5.41
CA ASP A 33 -19.98 -23.58 4.88
C ASP A 33 -18.68 -22.89 5.27
N TYR A 34 -18.14 -22.07 4.38
CA TYR A 34 -16.99 -21.22 4.62
C TYR A 34 -17.23 -19.86 4.00
N PHE A 35 -17.12 -18.83 4.82
CA PHE A 35 -17.20 -17.43 4.43
C PHE A 35 -15.96 -16.73 4.99
N PRO A 36 -15.14 -16.06 4.17
CA PRO A 36 -13.97 -15.36 4.68
C PRO A 36 -14.40 -14.21 5.60
N GLU A 37 -13.72 -14.05 6.74
CA GLU A 37 -14.18 -13.15 7.81
C GLU A 37 -13.58 -11.76 7.67
N SER A 38 -12.29 -11.68 7.38
CA SER A 38 -11.61 -10.40 7.16
C SER A 38 -11.79 -9.92 5.72
N GLU A 39 -11.71 -8.61 5.52
CA GLU A 39 -11.72 -8.01 4.19
C GLU A 39 -10.60 -8.56 3.31
N LYS A 40 -9.39 -8.65 3.87
CA LYS A 40 -8.23 -9.23 3.20
C LYS A 40 -8.51 -10.65 2.69
N GLU A 41 -9.01 -11.53 3.56
CA GLU A 41 -9.34 -12.91 3.16
C GLU A 41 -10.46 -12.95 2.11
N ARG A 42 -11.45 -12.04 2.19
CA ARG A 42 -12.52 -11.98 1.18
C ARG A 42 -11.98 -11.57 -0.19
N LEU A 43 -11.09 -10.57 -0.25
CA LEU A 43 -10.44 -10.14 -1.48
C LEU A 43 -9.56 -11.24 -2.06
N GLU A 44 -8.69 -11.84 -1.25
CA GLU A 44 -7.79 -12.93 -1.67
C GLU A 44 -8.58 -14.15 -2.15
N PHE A 45 -9.63 -14.55 -1.43
CA PHE A 45 -10.49 -15.67 -1.83
C PHE A 45 -11.27 -15.37 -3.12
N ALA A 46 -11.83 -14.16 -3.24
CA ALA A 46 -12.56 -13.78 -4.45
C ALA A 46 -11.64 -13.73 -5.67
N ALA A 47 -10.44 -13.18 -5.53
CA ALA A 47 -9.42 -13.16 -6.58
C ALA A 47 -9.02 -14.57 -7.02
N GLU A 48 -8.82 -15.50 -6.07
CA GLU A 48 -8.51 -16.91 -6.37
C GLU A 48 -9.66 -17.59 -7.14
N VAL A 49 -10.92 -17.37 -6.73
CA VAL A 49 -12.09 -17.98 -7.38
C VAL A 49 -12.30 -17.42 -8.80
N MET A 50 -12.02 -16.14 -9.00
CA MET A 50 -12.21 -15.46 -10.29
C MET A 50 -11.00 -15.56 -11.23
N ASP A 51 -9.84 -16.00 -10.73
CA ASP A 51 -8.56 -16.04 -11.45
C ASP A 51 -8.16 -14.65 -11.98
N VAL A 52 -8.16 -13.66 -11.08
CA VAL A 52 -7.85 -12.24 -11.38
C VAL A 52 -6.79 -11.69 -10.43
N ASP A 53 -6.05 -10.67 -10.87
CA ASP A 53 -5.16 -9.90 -10.01
C ASP A 53 -5.91 -8.74 -9.36
N LEU A 54 -5.72 -8.52 -8.06
CA LEU A 54 -6.38 -7.43 -7.33
C LEU A 54 -5.92 -6.03 -7.83
N GLU A 55 -4.75 -5.95 -8.47
CA GLU A 55 -4.27 -4.72 -9.10
C GLU A 55 -5.17 -4.27 -10.26
N ASP A 56 -5.85 -5.20 -10.95
CA ASP A 56 -6.85 -4.87 -12.00
C ASP A 56 -8.08 -4.15 -11.42
N TYR A 57 -8.29 -4.26 -10.10
CA TYR A 57 -9.32 -3.57 -9.34
C TYR A 57 -8.80 -2.30 -8.66
N GLY A 58 -7.57 -1.87 -8.96
CA GLY A 58 -6.94 -0.72 -8.30
C GLY A 58 -6.55 -1.02 -6.85
N LEU A 59 -6.45 -2.29 -6.46
CA LEU A 59 -6.14 -2.70 -5.09
C LEU A 59 -4.73 -3.27 -5.02
N ILE A 60 -3.92 -2.74 -4.08
CA ILE A 60 -2.58 -3.25 -3.81
C ILE A 60 -2.44 -3.62 -2.35
N LEU A 61 -1.70 -4.70 -2.07
CA LEU A 61 -1.41 -5.11 -0.69
C LEU A 61 -0.59 -3.99 -0.03
N ASN A 62 -0.94 -3.59 1.19
CA ASN A 62 -0.20 -2.57 1.91
C ASN A 62 1.18 -3.07 2.41
N ALA A 63 2.10 -2.15 2.71
CA ALA A 63 3.44 -2.50 3.17
C ALA A 63 3.47 -3.27 4.50
N ALA A 64 2.46 -3.10 5.35
CA ALA A 64 2.27 -3.89 6.57
C ALA A 64 1.83 -5.34 6.30
N GLY A 65 1.34 -5.65 5.10
CA GLY A 65 0.78 -6.95 4.71
C GLY A 65 -0.55 -7.29 5.40
N THR A 66 -1.24 -6.29 5.96
CA THR A 66 -2.45 -6.46 6.78
C THR A 66 -3.75 -6.31 5.99
N GLY A 67 -3.72 -5.66 4.82
CA GLY A 67 -4.90 -5.41 4.00
C GLY A 67 -4.53 -4.81 2.64
N TYR A 68 -5.54 -4.57 1.82
CA TYR A 68 -5.39 -3.92 0.51
C TYR A 68 -5.86 -2.47 0.60
N ILE A 69 -5.23 -1.59 -0.17
CA ILE A 69 -5.59 -0.18 -0.30
C ILE A 69 -5.89 0.14 -1.76
N ASP A 70 -6.80 1.09 -1.97
CA ASP A 70 -6.98 1.73 -3.28
C ASP A 70 -5.83 2.71 -3.49
N PHE A 71 -4.98 2.42 -4.48
CA PHE A 71 -3.78 3.23 -4.74
C PHE A 71 -3.99 4.29 -5.85
N SER A 72 -5.22 4.39 -6.37
CA SER A 72 -5.58 5.26 -7.49
C SER A 72 -6.25 6.57 -7.08
N GLN A 73 -6.62 6.73 -5.81
CA GLN A 73 -7.44 7.86 -5.34
C GLN A 73 -6.67 8.87 -4.50
N ASP A 74 -5.79 8.40 -3.61
CA ASP A 74 -5.10 9.28 -2.67
C ASP A 74 -4.06 10.14 -3.41
N GLU A 75 -4.14 11.45 -3.19
CA GLU A 75 -3.28 12.46 -3.80
C GLU A 75 -2.13 12.87 -2.87
N PHE A 76 -0.92 12.93 -3.42
CA PHE A 76 0.30 13.28 -2.72
C PHE A 76 1.08 14.34 -3.48
N GLU A 77 1.83 15.16 -2.76
CA GLU A 77 2.76 16.09 -3.38
C GLU A 77 4.05 15.37 -3.76
N LEU A 78 4.46 15.49 -5.01
CA LEU A 78 5.72 14.93 -5.50
C LEU A 78 6.88 15.80 -5.01
N ILE A 79 7.85 15.15 -4.39
CA ILE A 79 9.06 15.78 -3.88
C ILE A 79 10.30 15.05 -4.40
N GLU A 80 11.42 15.75 -4.43
CA GLU A 80 12.74 15.13 -4.55
C GLU A 80 13.44 15.18 -3.19
N LEU A 81 13.98 14.04 -2.76
CA LEU A 81 14.70 13.91 -1.50
C LEU A 81 15.85 12.91 -1.67
N PHE A 82 17.07 13.32 -1.29
CA PHE A 82 18.29 12.51 -1.44
C PHE A 82 18.55 11.98 -2.87
N GLY A 83 18.17 12.75 -3.89
CA GLY A 83 18.40 12.40 -5.30
C GLY A 83 17.45 11.32 -5.84
N GLN A 84 16.35 11.03 -5.14
CA GLN A 84 15.26 10.19 -5.62
C GLN A 84 13.92 10.91 -5.46
N THR A 85 12.93 10.50 -6.26
CA THR A 85 11.56 10.98 -6.10
C THR A 85 10.89 10.29 -4.91
N ALA A 86 10.06 11.04 -4.20
CA ALA A 86 9.28 10.60 -3.06
C ALA A 86 7.93 11.32 -3.03
N LEU A 87 7.00 10.80 -2.25
CA LEU A 87 5.70 11.41 -2.03
C LEU A 87 5.64 12.04 -0.66
N PHE A 88 5.00 13.20 -0.56
CA PHE A 88 4.75 13.91 0.68
C PHE A 88 3.25 14.06 0.94
N THR A 89 2.86 13.94 2.21
CA THR A 89 1.54 14.34 2.69
C THR A 89 1.63 14.94 4.10
N ASN A 90 0.73 15.89 4.39
CA ASN A 90 0.52 16.40 5.74
C ASN A 90 -0.20 15.37 6.64
N ASP A 91 -0.89 14.41 6.04
CA ASP A 91 -1.63 13.37 6.76
C ASP A 91 -0.71 12.32 7.36
N ARG A 92 -1.18 11.72 8.46
CA ARG A 92 -0.39 10.73 9.17
C ARG A 92 -0.66 9.36 8.59
N ILE A 93 0.28 8.89 7.78
CA ILE A 93 0.20 7.58 7.14
C ILE A 93 1.19 6.59 7.74
N THR A 94 0.95 5.32 7.48
CA THR A 94 1.72 4.20 7.98
C THR A 94 1.96 3.14 6.93
N ASP A 95 2.73 2.12 7.30
CA ASP A 95 2.95 0.97 6.42
C ASP A 95 1.61 0.27 6.06
N ALA A 96 0.52 0.50 6.80
CA ALA A 96 -0.82 0.01 6.46
C ALA A 96 -1.54 0.86 5.39
N ASP A 97 -1.05 2.07 5.11
CA ASP A 97 -1.68 3.08 4.25
C ASP A 97 -0.87 3.33 2.97
N ILE A 98 0.22 2.58 2.76
CA ILE A 98 1.10 2.71 1.58
C ILE A 98 1.24 1.38 0.85
N PRO A 99 1.50 1.40 -0.46
CA PRO A 99 1.69 0.19 -1.25
C PRO A 99 2.88 -0.66 -0.76
N LYS A 100 2.72 -1.98 -0.79
CA LYS A 100 3.83 -2.90 -0.50
C LYS A 100 5.00 -2.66 -1.46
N GLY A 101 6.20 -2.69 -0.90
CA GLY A 101 7.43 -2.37 -1.63
C GLY A 101 7.84 -0.91 -1.54
N THR A 102 7.00 -0.04 -0.96
CA THR A 102 7.36 1.34 -0.60
C THR A 102 7.64 1.48 0.91
N TYR A 103 8.19 2.62 1.31
CA TYR A 103 8.66 2.84 2.69
C TYR A 103 8.18 4.18 3.23
N CYS A 104 7.53 4.17 4.41
CA CYS A 104 7.06 5.37 5.09
C CYS A 104 8.04 5.89 6.14
N TYR A 105 8.22 7.21 6.18
CA TYR A 105 8.99 7.99 7.15
C TYR A 105 8.19 9.24 7.56
N ASP A 106 8.62 9.91 8.63
CA ASP A 106 8.09 11.19 9.06
C ASP A 106 9.17 12.27 8.99
N LEU A 107 8.79 13.47 8.56
CA LEU A 107 9.61 14.67 8.69
C LEU A 107 9.40 15.30 10.07
N ARG A 108 10.48 15.70 10.72
CA ARG A 108 10.46 16.52 11.93
C ARG A 108 10.60 17.98 11.54
N GLN A 109 9.75 18.82 12.09
CA GLN A 109 9.82 20.27 11.95
C GLN A 109 10.58 20.89 13.14
N SER A 110 11.19 22.06 12.91
CA SER A 110 11.72 22.90 13.99
C SER A 110 10.62 23.40 14.93
N ASP A 111 10.99 23.79 16.14
CA ASP A 111 10.03 24.29 17.15
C ASP A 111 9.29 25.56 16.69
N ASP A 112 9.90 26.36 15.82
CA ASP A 112 9.32 27.56 15.20
C ASP A 112 8.50 27.27 13.93
N GLY A 113 8.53 26.03 13.42
CA GLY A 113 7.83 25.65 12.20
C GLY A 113 8.49 26.10 10.90
N GLU A 114 9.66 26.74 10.95
CA GLU A 114 10.25 27.38 9.77
C GLU A 114 10.96 26.39 8.82
N ARG A 115 11.37 25.21 9.32
CA ARG A 115 12.12 24.24 8.50
C ARG A 115 11.90 22.78 8.92
N PHE A 116 12.25 21.87 8.04
CA PHE A 116 12.42 20.45 8.39
C PHE A 116 13.82 20.19 8.96
N CYS A 117 13.89 19.55 10.12
CA CYS A 117 15.11 19.28 10.86
C CYS A 117 15.71 17.91 10.54
N SER A 118 14.86 16.90 10.36
CA SER A 118 15.28 15.52 10.15
C SER A 118 14.17 14.70 9.48
N ILE A 119 14.57 13.62 8.83
CA ILE A 119 13.69 12.51 8.46
C ILE A 119 13.95 11.34 9.41
N GLU A 120 12.88 10.76 9.95
CA GLU A 120 12.93 9.69 10.94
C GLU A 120 11.93 8.60 10.56
N LYS A 121 12.10 7.37 11.06
CA LYS A 121 11.09 6.33 10.82
C LYS A 121 9.73 6.74 11.39
N ARG A 122 9.72 7.41 12.55
CA ARG A 122 8.53 8.00 13.18
C ARG A 122 8.85 9.21 14.04
N VAL A 123 8.04 10.25 13.88
CA VAL A 123 8.11 11.47 14.69
C VAL A 123 6.85 11.57 15.57
N ALA A 124 7.05 11.70 16.88
CA ALA A 124 5.97 11.82 17.85
C ALA A 124 5.57 13.28 18.18
N VAL A 125 6.54 14.20 18.12
CA VAL A 125 6.38 15.63 18.48
C VAL A 125 7.03 16.47 17.39
N ASN A 126 6.43 17.60 17.02
CA ASN A 126 6.84 18.47 15.91
C ASN A 126 6.92 17.71 14.58
N ARG A 127 5.84 16.99 14.24
CA ARG A 127 5.75 16.29 12.95
C ARG A 127 5.40 17.29 11.85
N GLY A 128 6.21 17.31 10.81
CA GLY A 128 6.06 18.18 9.64
C GLY A 128 5.37 17.51 8.45
N GLY A 129 5.14 16.20 8.52
CA GLY A 129 4.46 15.42 7.47
C GLY A 129 5.01 14.01 7.38
N SER A 130 4.48 13.23 6.45
CA SER A 130 4.92 11.88 6.15
C SER A 130 5.46 11.81 4.72
N VAL A 131 6.49 10.99 4.54
CA VAL A 131 7.20 10.81 3.27
C VAL A 131 7.17 9.34 2.88
N VAL A 132 6.87 9.05 1.62
CA VAL A 132 6.90 7.70 1.05
C VAL A 132 7.97 7.61 -0.03
N THR A 133 8.85 6.62 0.09
CA THR A 133 9.93 6.37 -0.88
C THR A 133 9.79 5.00 -1.54
N LYS A 134 10.36 4.88 -2.75
CA LYS A 134 10.45 3.60 -3.48
C LYS A 134 11.55 2.70 -2.94
N GLU A 135 12.67 3.30 -2.56
CA GLU A 135 13.80 2.60 -1.95
C GLU A 135 13.92 2.95 -0.46
N PRO A 136 14.35 2.00 0.38
CA PRO A 136 14.53 2.27 1.79
C PRO A 136 15.65 3.28 2.00
N LEU A 137 15.43 4.23 2.91
CA LEU A 137 16.45 5.19 3.31
C LEU A 137 17.32 4.58 4.42
N ASP A 138 18.64 4.71 4.29
CA ASP A 138 19.56 4.37 5.38
C ASP A 138 19.59 5.50 6.42
N LEU A 139 18.79 5.35 7.48
CA LEU A 139 18.73 6.32 8.58
C LEU A 139 19.95 6.27 9.52
N GLY A 140 20.92 5.40 9.25
CA GLY A 140 22.07 5.15 10.10
C GLY A 140 21.72 4.63 11.50
N GLU A 141 22.74 4.47 12.35
CA GLU A 141 22.60 3.90 13.69
C GLU A 141 21.68 4.70 14.63
N LYS A 142 21.51 6.00 14.36
CA LYS A 142 20.69 6.89 15.19
C LYS A 142 19.20 6.81 14.84
N GLY A 143 18.83 6.19 13.73
CA GLY A 143 17.43 6.06 13.29
C GLY A 143 16.82 7.36 12.75
N PHE A 144 17.65 8.34 12.39
CA PHE A 144 17.24 9.56 11.71
C PHE A 144 18.37 10.13 10.85
N MET A 145 18.01 10.82 9.76
CA MET A 145 18.93 11.65 9.00
C MET A 145 18.61 13.13 9.23
N PRO A 146 19.57 13.96 9.67
CA PRO A 146 19.38 15.40 9.75
C PRO A 146 19.28 15.99 8.34
N LEU A 147 18.42 17.01 8.20
CA LEU A 147 18.25 17.77 6.97
C LEU A 147 19.01 19.09 7.06
N THR A 148 19.55 19.51 5.94
CA THR A 148 20.25 20.78 5.72
C THR A 148 19.56 21.52 4.57
N GLU A 149 19.93 22.77 4.32
CA GLU A 149 19.43 23.52 3.15
C GLU A 149 19.65 22.76 1.83
N ASP A 150 20.75 22.01 1.70
CA ASP A 150 21.02 21.21 0.49
C ASP A 150 20.29 19.84 0.43
N THR A 151 19.69 19.38 1.54
CA THR A 151 19.10 18.04 1.63
C THR A 151 17.64 18.05 2.07
N GLU A 152 17.06 19.24 2.25
CA GLU A 152 15.65 19.40 2.53
C GLU A 152 14.79 18.92 1.34
N PRO A 153 13.54 18.48 1.59
CA PRO A 153 12.63 18.10 0.52
C PRO A 153 12.46 19.23 -0.49
N ASN A 154 12.72 18.94 -1.76
CA ASN A 154 12.42 19.85 -2.86
C ASN A 154 11.02 19.57 -3.39
N PHE A 155 10.08 20.48 -3.16
CA PHE A 155 8.69 20.35 -3.59
C PHE A 155 8.55 20.71 -5.07
N MET A 156 8.07 19.76 -5.85
CA MET A 156 7.98 19.91 -7.30
C MET A 156 6.71 20.66 -7.74
N GLY A 157 5.73 20.83 -6.84
CA GLY A 157 4.44 21.44 -7.14
C GLY A 157 3.52 20.57 -8.00
N GLU A 158 3.87 19.29 -8.16
CA GLU A 158 3.07 18.28 -8.85
C GLU A 158 2.32 17.43 -7.82
N ILE A 159 1.06 17.13 -8.12
CA ILE A 159 0.21 16.24 -7.32
C ILE A 159 0.04 14.95 -8.10
N VAL A 160 0.29 13.82 -7.45
CA VAL A 160 0.26 12.49 -8.07
C VAL A 160 -0.38 11.48 -7.12
N THR A 161 -0.93 10.41 -7.68
CA THR A 161 -1.41 9.26 -6.90
C THR A 161 -0.28 8.25 -6.67
N PHE A 162 -0.53 7.24 -5.82
CA PHE A 162 0.39 6.10 -5.75
C PHE A 162 0.49 5.36 -7.08
N ALA A 163 -0.60 5.28 -7.85
CA ALA A 163 -0.61 4.66 -9.18
C ALA A 163 0.38 5.36 -10.12
N ASP A 164 0.26 6.68 -10.24
CA ASP A 164 1.17 7.51 -11.05
C ASP A 164 2.63 7.34 -10.58
N PHE A 165 2.85 7.36 -9.26
CA PHE A 165 4.18 7.24 -8.68
C PHE A 165 4.83 5.89 -8.97
N ILE A 166 4.07 4.80 -8.93
CA ILE A 166 4.55 3.44 -9.23
C ILE A 166 4.78 3.28 -10.74
N GLU A 167 3.86 3.71 -11.60
CA GLU A 167 3.97 3.62 -13.06
C GLU A 167 5.19 4.36 -13.61
N GLN A 168 5.46 5.59 -13.13
CA GLN A 168 6.66 6.35 -13.51
C GLN A 168 7.97 5.56 -13.23
N THR A 169 7.95 4.64 -12.26
CA THR A 169 9.11 3.76 -11.96
C THR A 169 9.35 2.73 -13.06
N GLN A 170 8.28 2.19 -13.64
CA GLN A 170 8.38 1.11 -14.61
C GLN A 170 8.94 1.63 -15.94
N GLU A 171 8.57 2.85 -16.35
CA GLU A 171 9.12 3.49 -17.56
C GLU A 171 10.62 3.80 -17.42
N LEU A 172 11.06 4.38 -16.31
CA LEU A 172 12.49 4.64 -16.02
C LEU A 172 13.34 3.36 -15.96
N GLY A 173 12.76 2.24 -15.50
CA GLY A 173 13.41 0.93 -15.47
C GLY A 173 13.51 0.25 -16.85
N MET A 174 12.71 0.67 -17.82
CA MET A 174 12.75 0.17 -19.20
C MET A 174 13.70 0.98 -20.09
N GLU A 175 13.93 2.27 -19.80
CA GLU A 175 14.91 3.09 -20.54
C GLU A 175 16.37 2.80 -20.17
N MET A 176 16.62 2.06 -19.08
CA MET A 176 17.97 1.68 -18.63
C MET A 176 18.38 0.23 -18.99
N LYS A 177 17.71 -0.44 -19.93
CA LYS A 177 18.07 -1.78 -20.42
C LYS A 177 18.55 -1.80 -21.87
#